data_AF-A0A944RLW3-F1
#
_entry.id   AF-A0A944RLW3-F1
#
_cell.length_a   1.000
_cell.length_b   1.000
_cell.length_c   1.000
_cell.angle_alpha   90.00
_cell.angle_beta   90.00
_cell.angle_gamma   90.00
#
_symmetry.space_group_name_H-M   'P 1'
#
loop_
_entity.id
_entity.type
_entity.pdbx_description
1 polymer ?
#
loop_
_entity_poly.entity_id
_entity_poly.type
_entity_poly.pdbx_seq_one_letter_code
_entity_poly.pdbx_strand_id
1 'polypeptide(L)' 'MNKRPKIIAIDGPAAAGKGTLAKRLADHFQLELLDTGLLYRAVAGKVIDIGVEIADDPETYSVIAGQAA' A
#
# COMPACT_ATOMS: atom_id res chain seq x y z
N MET A 1 20.41 22.86 -9.95
CA MET A 1 20.75 21.50 -9.44
C MET A 1 19.45 20.76 -9.17
N ASN A 2 19.13 19.71 -9.93
CA ASN A 2 17.95 18.88 -9.63
C ASN A 2 18.27 18.00 -8.42
N LYS A 3 17.77 18.36 -7.24
CA LYS A 3 17.81 17.46 -6.08
C LYS A 3 16.82 16.33 -6.32
N ARG A 4 17.32 15.09 -6.38
CA ARG A 4 16.46 13.90 -6.31
C ARG A 4 15.69 13.93 -4.98
N PRO A 5 14.39 13.60 -4.96
CA PRO A 5 13.63 13.52 -3.72
C PRO A 5 14.24 12.47 -2.81
N LYS A 6 14.32 12.75 -1.51
CA LYS A 6 14.76 11.77 -0.51
C LYS A 6 13.64 10.75 -0.33
N ILE A 7 13.94 9.47 -0.56
CA ILE A 7 13.01 8.36 -0.38
C ILE A 7 13.57 7.46 0.73
N ILE A 8 12.72 7.08 1.68
CA ILE A 8 13.06 6.16 2.78
C ILE A 8 12.10 4.97 2.68
N ALA A 9 12.65 3.77 2.46
CA ALA A 9 11.91 2.52 2.51
C ALA A 9 12.05 1.89 3.91
N ILE A 10 10.96 1.31 4.43
CA ILE A 10 10.90 0.70 5.77
C ILE A 10 10.24 -0.68 5.67
N ASP A 11 11.07 -1.71 5.74
CA ASP A 11 10.64 -3.11 5.64
C ASP A 11 10.82 -3.87 6.97
N GLY A 12 10.06 -4.95 7.13
CA GLY A 12 10.09 -5.78 8.32
C GLY A 12 8.77 -6.52 8.56
N PRO A 13 8.71 -7.44 9.54
CA PRO A 13 7.56 -8.32 9.73
C PRO A 13 6.29 -7.55 10.15
N ALA A 14 5.14 -8.23 10.07
CA ALA A 14 3.90 -7.71 10.61
C ALA A 14 4.05 -7.35 12.10
N ALA A 15 3.34 -6.33 12.55
CA ALA A 15 3.39 -5.81 13.93
C ALA A 15 4.75 -5.27 14.44
N ALA A 16 5.79 -5.15 13.61
CA ALA A 16 7.08 -4.59 14.00
C ALA A 16 7.10 -3.06 14.27
N GLY A 17 5.94 -2.38 14.22
CA GLY A 17 5.85 -0.92 14.43
C GLY A 17 6.26 -0.05 13.25
N LYS A 18 6.39 -0.61 12.05
CA LYS A 18 6.85 0.09 10.83
C LYS A 18 6.04 1.35 10.51
N GLY A 19 4.70 1.28 10.55
CA GLY A 19 3.83 2.44 10.27
C GLY A 19 4.04 3.57 11.28
N THR A 20 4.22 3.23 12.57
CA THR A 20 4.53 4.21 13.62
C THR A 20 5.87 4.89 13.38
N LEU A 21 6.91 4.13 13.01
CA LEU A 21 8.22 4.68 12.67
C LEU A 21 8.16 5.54 11.40
N ALA A 22 7.48 5.05 10.36
CA ALA A 22 7.31 5.74 9.08
C ALA A 22 6.68 7.12 9.27
N LYS A 23 5.59 7.20 10.05
CA LYS A 23 4.92 8.46 10.37
C LYS A 23 5.85 9.45 11.07
N ARG A 24 6.60 9.00 12.08
CA ARG A 24 7.56 9.86 12.79
C ARG A 24 8.69 10.35 11.89
N LEU A 25 9.18 9.51 10.97
CA LEU A 25 10.22 9.89 10.02
C LEU A 25 9.69 10.87 8.97
N ALA A 26 8.46 10.67 8.48
CA ALA A 26 7.78 11.58 7.57
C ALA A 26 7.62 12.97 8.19
N ASP A 27 7.13 13.06 9.44
CA ASP A 27 6.99 14.33 10.18
C ASP A 27 8.36 15.00 10.39
N HIS A 28 9.38 14.23 10.78
CA HIS A 28 10.73 14.74 11.06
C HIS A 28 11.44 15.28 9.81
N PHE A 29 11.32 14.59 8.68
CA PHE A 29 11.98 14.96 7.43
C PHE A 29 11.11 15.78 6.49
N GLN A 30 9.86 16.08 6.88
CA GLN A 30 8.86 16.74 6.03
C GLN A 30 8.67 16.01 4.70
N LEU A 31 8.49 14.68 4.77
CA LEU A 31 8.23 13.81 3.63
C LEU A 31 6.77 13.36 3.62
N GLU A 32 6.25 13.09 2.42
CA GLU A 32 4.98 12.38 2.26
C GLU A 32 5.10 10.93 2.74
N LEU A 33 4.02 10.38 3.31
CA LEU A 33 3.95 9.00 3.78
C LEU A 33 3.13 8.12 2.83
N LEU A 34 3.75 7.07 2.30
CA LEU A 34 3.08 6.01 1.56
C LEU A 34 2.95 4.74 2.43
N ASP A 35 1.74 4.45 2.91
CA ASP A 35 1.44 3.21 3.64
C ASP A 35 0.94 2.12 2.68
N THR A 36 1.86 1.29 2.21
CA THR A 36 1.55 0.15 1.32
C THR A 36 0.64 -0.87 2.00
N GLY A 37 0.75 -1.05 3.33
CA GLY A 37 -0.11 -1.98 4.06
C GLY A 37 -1.57 -1.53 4.05
N LEU A 38 -1.83 -0.23 4.19
CA LEU A 38 -3.17 0.33 4.07
C LEU A 38 -3.70 0.17 2.64
N LEU A 39 -2.86 0.45 1.63
CA LEU A 39 -3.22 0.26 0.22
C LEU A 39 -3.66 -1.18 -0.07
N TYR A 40 -2.86 -2.18 0.30
CA TYR A 40 -3.22 -3.59 0.08
C TYR A 40 -4.49 -4.00 0.81
N ARG A 41 -4.71 -3.53 2.05
CA ARG A 41 -5.95 -3.81 2.79
C ARG A 41 -7.18 -3.16 2.16
N ALA A 42 -7.06 -1.94 1.65
CA ALA A 42 -8.17 -1.27 0.98
C ALA A 42 -8.56 -1.99 -0.31
N VAL A 43 -7.56 -2.41 -1.11
CA VAL A 43 -7.80 -3.23 -2.31
C VAL A 43 -8.47 -4.55 -1.92
N ALA A 44 -7.92 -5.28 -0.94
CA ALA A 44 -8.52 -6.53 -0.48
C ALA A 44 -9.97 -6.36 0.02
N GLY A 45 -10.27 -5.27 0.75
CA GLY A 45 -11.63 -4.93 1.16
C GLY A 45 -12.56 -4.76 -0.04
N LYS A 46 -12.14 -4.01 -1.06
CA LYS A 46 -12.93 -3.83 -2.29
C LYS A 46 -13.18 -5.16 -3.03
N VAL A 47 -12.19 -6.05 -3.05
CA VAL A 47 -12.35 -7.41 -3.64
C VAL A 47 -13.35 -8.26 -2.86
N ILE A 48 -13.36 -8.15 -1.53
CA ILE A 48 -14.35 -8.84 -0.69
C ILE A 48 -15.76 -8.28 -0.95
N ASP A 49 -15.89 -6.95 -1.06
CA ASP A 49 -17.18 -6.28 -1.25
C ASP A 49 -17.84 -6.62 -2.60
N ILE A 50 -17.06 -6.86 -3.65
CA ILE A 50 -17.60 -7.27 -4.97
C ILE A 50 -18.03 -8.75 -5.02
N GLY A 51 -17.70 -9.55 -4.01
CA GLY A 51 -18.12 -10.95 -3.90
C GLY A 51 -17.57 -11.87 -4.99
N VAL A 52 -16.44 -11.52 -5.60
CA VAL A 52 -15.78 -12.33 -6.64
C VAL A 52 -15.02 -13.47 -5.98
N GLU A 53 -15.15 -14.68 -6.54
CA GLU A 53 -14.31 -15.81 -6.15
C GLU A 53 -12.86 -15.51 -6.54
N ILE A 54 -11.97 -15.51 -5.55
CA ILE A 54 -10.56 -15.18 -5.79
C ILE A 54 -9.84 -16.44 -6.26
N ALA A 55 -9.45 -16.46 -7.52
CA ALA A 55 -8.57 -17.45 -8.10
C ALA A 55 -7.29 -16.80 -8.65
N ASP A 56 -6.21 -17.59 -8.74
CA ASP A 56 -4.95 -17.16 -9.35
C ASP A 56 -5.04 -17.31 -10.88
N ASP A 57 -5.86 -16.45 -11.49
CA ASP A 57 -6.07 -16.43 -12.92
C ASP A 57 -6.25 -15.01 -13.50
N PRO A 58 -6.00 -14.83 -14.82
CA PRO A 58 -6.12 -13.53 -15.47
C PRO A 58 -7.52 -12.90 -15.44
N GLU A 59 -8.57 -13.72 -15.30
CA GLU A 59 -9.96 -13.25 -15.29
C GLU A 59 -10.25 -12.52 -13.97
N THR A 60 -9.88 -13.13 -12.85
CA THR A 60 -9.94 -12.55 -11.51
C THR A 60 -9.16 -11.24 -11.45
N TYR A 61 -7.94 -11.19 -12.00
CA TYR A 61 -7.12 -9.98 -12.02
C TYR A 61 -7.74 -8.83 -12.80
N SER A 62 -8.37 -9.14 -13.93
CA SER A 62 -9.02 -8.14 -14.78
C SER A 62 -10.23 -7.51 -14.07
N VAL A 63 -11.01 -8.31 -13.34
CA VAL A 63 -12.15 -7.82 -12.56
C VAL A 63 -11.69 -6.92 -11.41
N ILE A 64 -10.67 -7.34 -10.66
CA ILE A 64 -10.12 -6.55 -9.55
C ILE A 64 -9.52 -5.23 -10.05
N ALA A 65 -8.77 -5.27 -11.16
CA ALA A 65 -8.15 -4.08 -11.75
C ALA A 65 -9.18 -3.08 -12.29
N GLY A 66 -10.26 -3.56 -12.93
CA GLY A 66 -11.36 -2.72 -13.42
C GLY A 66 -12.16 -2.03 -12.31
N GLN A 67 -12.07 -2.53 -11.09
CA GLN A 67 -12.70 -1.96 -9.90
C GLN A 67 -11.78 -0.97 -9.18
N ALA A 68 -10.49 -0.82 -9.51
CA ALA A 68 -9.55 -0.02 -8.72
C ALA A 68 -9.69 1.52 -8.87
N ALA A 69 -10.75 2.00 -9.54
CA ALA A 69 -11.08 3.43 -9.69
C ALA A 69 -11.95 3.97 -8.54
#